data_AF-A0A853I6W7-F1
#
_entry.id   AF-A0A853I6W7-F1
#
_cell.length_a   1.000
_cell.length_b   1.000
_cell.length_c   1.000
_cell.angle_alpha   90.00
_cell.angle_beta   90.00
_cell.angle_gamma   90.00
#
_symmetry.space_group_name_H-M   'P 1'
#
loop_
_entity.id
_entity.type
_entity.pdbx_description
1 polymer ?
#
loop_
_entity_poly.entity_id
_entity_poly.type
_entity_poly.pdbx_seq_one_letter_code
_entity_poly.pdbx_strand_id
1 'polypeptide(L)'
;MNRWLGMLLLLVTFHTQSALLTVEEERSKAAIYEKYDTASILIEINEIQNRRRNLQLEKKEKTKRLAEYKEQYKQKIQVLEAALLRSKRAEITNEVLSPSESSPQVLFQDLEDLATNISRLELNGTSTHEQLTHLTAKLDGLKRSFKRTRSQKDSQLLALRELILERYTKEVSTVKTMDYKGSFRCGTRVSIHDCMGLVPLEKMVLVKAKKSLPVAKVAILEHSYLSFSLDLNGNAQFAVNVRFTGTFSADINEQINQALGINAFEVVILSNRDDAEHFVNGDYIGKGKRVSIKVSAGQNAFYSLAENKKESVVEMITDNQQLTFNF
;
A
#
# COMPACT_ATOMS: atom_id res chain seq x y z
N MET A 1 -6.96 -66.34 -11.42
CA MET A 1 -6.72 -65.58 -12.67
C MET A 1 -6.24 -64.19 -12.30
N ASN A 2 -4.92 -63.99 -12.34
CA ASN A 2 -4.27 -62.71 -12.04
C ASN A 2 -4.33 -61.81 -13.26
N ARG A 3 -4.82 -60.57 -13.10
CA ARG A 3 -4.57 -59.50 -14.07
C ARG A 3 -4.01 -58.28 -13.36
N TRP A 4 -2.71 -58.12 -13.55
CA TRP A 4 -1.97 -56.87 -13.38
C TRP A 4 -2.59 -55.77 -14.25
N LEU A 5 -2.89 -54.62 -13.64
CA LEU A 5 -3.04 -53.36 -14.35
C LEU A 5 -1.88 -52.46 -13.93
N GLY A 6 -0.86 -52.41 -14.77
CA GLY A 6 0.21 -51.43 -14.68
C GLY A 6 -0.33 -50.07 -15.06
N MET A 7 -0.40 -49.16 -14.08
CA MET A 7 -0.73 -47.76 -14.29
C MET A 7 0.54 -47.05 -14.72
N LEU A 8 0.71 -46.85 -16.02
CA LEU A 8 1.79 -46.05 -16.59
C LEU A 8 1.49 -44.57 -16.30
N LEU A 9 2.15 -44.00 -15.29
CA LEU A 9 2.20 -42.55 -15.09
C LEU A 9 3.02 -41.93 -16.23
N LEU A 10 2.33 -41.33 -17.20
CA LEU A 10 2.93 -40.40 -18.14
C LEU A 10 3.27 -39.11 -17.39
N LEU A 11 4.54 -38.99 -16.98
CA LEU A 11 5.19 -37.74 -16.63
C LEU A 11 5.22 -36.85 -17.89
N VAL A 12 4.21 -36.02 -18.06
CA VAL A 12 4.26 -34.92 -19.02
C VAL A 12 5.13 -33.83 -18.41
N THR A 13 6.44 -33.86 -18.70
CA THR A 13 7.31 -32.72 -18.44
C THR A 13 6.98 -31.63 -19.45
N PHE A 14 6.09 -30.73 -19.09
CA PHE A 14 5.94 -29.47 -19.79
C PHE A 14 7.24 -28.67 -19.65
N HIS A 15 8.04 -28.62 -20.70
CA HIS A 15 9.04 -27.56 -20.87
C HIS A 15 8.29 -26.27 -21.24
N THR A 16 7.66 -25.66 -20.24
CA THR A 16 7.22 -24.26 -20.33
C THR A 16 8.45 -23.36 -20.17
N GLN A 17 8.38 -22.17 -20.78
CA GLN A 17 9.30 -21.07 -20.51
C GLN A 17 9.67 -21.04 -19.02
N SER A 18 10.95 -20.95 -18.70
CA SER A 18 11.44 -20.91 -17.32
C SER A 18 10.66 -19.85 -16.55
N ALA A 19 9.71 -20.28 -15.70
CA ALA A 19 9.00 -19.39 -14.81
C ALA A 19 10.03 -18.62 -13.98
N LEU A 20 9.82 -17.32 -13.81
CA LEU A 20 10.74 -16.44 -13.10
C LEU A 20 11.01 -16.90 -11.66
N LEU A 21 9.99 -17.47 -11.03
CA LEU A 21 10.07 -18.13 -9.74
C LEU A 21 9.88 -19.65 -9.93
N THR A 22 10.67 -20.43 -9.21
CA THR A 22 10.46 -21.87 -9.08
C THR A 22 9.23 -22.16 -8.23
N VAL A 23 8.71 -23.38 -8.31
CA VAL A 23 7.54 -23.81 -7.50
C VAL A 23 7.79 -23.63 -6.00
N GLU A 24 9.02 -23.88 -5.53
CA GLU A 24 9.36 -23.74 -4.10
C GLU A 24 9.51 -22.28 -3.68
N GLU A 25 10.02 -21.42 -4.57
CA GLU A 25 10.07 -19.97 -4.34
C GLU A 25 8.66 -19.35 -4.32
N GLU A 26 7.76 -19.78 -5.20
CA GLU A 26 6.35 -19.38 -5.16
C GLU A 26 5.64 -19.85 -3.87
N ARG A 27 5.90 -21.10 -3.43
CA ARG A 27 5.38 -21.60 -2.16
C ARG A 27 5.91 -20.78 -0.98
N SER A 28 7.21 -20.47 -0.97
CA SER A 28 7.84 -19.66 0.07
C SER A 28 7.25 -18.25 0.11
N LYS A 29 7.07 -17.63 -1.06
CA LYS A 29 6.37 -16.34 -1.19
C LYS A 29 4.96 -16.43 -0.63
N ALA A 30 4.15 -17.41 -1.04
CA ALA A 30 2.79 -17.58 -0.55
C ALA A 30 2.73 -17.71 0.98
N ALA A 31 3.62 -18.53 1.57
CA ALA A 31 3.72 -18.69 3.02
C ALA A 31 4.11 -17.39 3.75
N ILE A 32 4.98 -16.56 3.16
CA ILE A 32 5.30 -15.22 3.70
C ILE A 32 4.06 -14.33 3.67
N TYR A 33 3.31 -14.30 2.56
CA TYR A 33 2.11 -13.47 2.45
C TYR A 33 1.00 -13.91 3.41
N GLU A 34 0.82 -15.21 3.62
CA GLU A 34 -0.15 -15.75 4.58
C GLU A 34 0.24 -15.42 6.03
N LYS A 35 1.51 -15.63 6.39
CA LYS A 35 2.01 -15.41 7.76
C LYS A 35 1.96 -13.94 8.18
N TYR A 36 2.18 -13.02 7.24
CA TYR A 36 2.23 -11.58 7.50
C TYR A 36 1.06 -10.83 6.85
N ASP A 37 -0.12 -11.46 6.81
CA ASP A 37 -1.34 -10.78 6.39
C ASP A 37 -1.65 -9.61 7.34
N THR A 38 -1.95 -8.46 6.74
CA THR A 38 -2.21 -7.19 7.46
C THR A 38 -3.65 -6.71 7.29
N ALA A 39 -4.51 -7.45 6.57
CA ALA A 39 -5.87 -7.05 6.25
C ALA A 39 -6.66 -6.66 7.50
N SER A 40 -6.64 -7.52 8.51
CA SER A 40 -7.36 -7.32 9.78
C SER A 40 -6.89 -6.05 10.51
N ILE A 41 -5.58 -5.83 10.59
CA ILE A 41 -4.99 -4.65 11.24
C ILE A 41 -5.39 -3.38 10.49
N LEU A 42 -5.37 -3.40 9.15
CA LEU A 42 -5.72 -2.26 8.30
C LEU A 42 -7.21 -1.89 8.39
N ILE A 43 -8.09 -2.90 8.41
CA ILE A 43 -9.53 -2.70 8.65
C ILE A 43 -9.73 -2.06 10.02
N GLU A 44 -9.08 -2.58 11.07
CA GLU A 44 -9.21 -2.06 12.42
C GLU A 44 -8.66 -0.62 12.54
N ILE A 45 -7.58 -0.29 11.83
CA ILE A 45 -7.07 1.09 11.73
C ILE A 45 -8.16 2.03 11.19
N ASN A 46 -8.80 1.68 10.07
CA ASN A 46 -9.87 2.48 9.49
C ASN A 46 -11.07 2.61 10.44
N GLU A 47 -11.49 1.52 11.10
CA GLU A 47 -12.58 1.53 12.07
C GLU A 47 -12.29 2.43 13.28
N ILE A 48 -11.08 2.36 13.85
CA ILE A 48 -10.69 3.19 14.98
C ILE A 48 -10.56 4.66 14.57
N GLN A 49 -10.02 4.97 13.38
CA GLN A 49 -10.03 6.33 12.83
C GLN A 49 -11.46 6.85 12.68
N ASN A 50 -12.36 6.03 12.15
CA ASN A 50 -13.77 6.33 11.99
C ASN A 50 -14.45 6.66 13.32
N ARG A 51 -14.25 5.81 14.34
CA ARG A 51 -14.83 6.00 15.67
C ARG A 51 -14.26 7.23 16.37
N ARG A 52 -12.95 7.45 16.28
CA ARG A 52 -12.27 8.62 16.84
C ARG A 52 -12.82 9.91 16.23
N ARG A 53 -13.02 9.96 14.91
CA ARG A 53 -13.57 11.14 14.25
C ARG A 53 -15.00 11.44 14.68
N ASN A 54 -15.87 10.44 14.72
CA ASN A 54 -17.26 10.62 15.19
C ASN A 54 -17.28 11.22 16.60
N LEU A 55 -16.44 10.67 17.48
CA LEU A 55 -16.35 11.13 18.87
C LEU A 55 -15.77 12.56 18.98
N GLN A 56 -14.86 12.96 18.09
CA GLN A 56 -14.38 14.35 18.01
C GLN A 56 -15.48 15.32 17.56
N LEU A 57 -16.32 14.93 16.60
CA LEU A 57 -17.46 15.74 16.15
C LEU A 57 -18.49 15.90 17.28
N GLU A 58 -18.82 14.80 17.96
CA GLU A 58 -19.70 14.82 19.12
C GLU A 58 -19.15 15.71 20.25
N LYS A 59 -17.84 15.61 20.54
CA LYS A 59 -17.18 16.51 21.51
C LYS A 59 -17.34 17.97 21.12
N LYS A 60 -17.13 18.31 19.84
CA LYS A 60 -17.25 19.69 19.34
C LYS A 60 -18.67 20.21 19.51
N GLU A 61 -19.68 19.41 19.17
CA GLU A 61 -21.08 19.78 19.32
C GLU A 61 -21.48 19.98 20.80
N LYS A 62 -21.10 19.04 21.67
CA LYS A 62 -21.34 19.15 23.12
C LYS A 62 -20.66 20.37 23.72
N THR A 63 -19.44 20.70 23.27
CA THR A 63 -18.71 21.89 23.73
C THR A 63 -19.45 23.17 23.33
N LYS A 64 -20.03 23.22 22.12
CA LYS A 64 -20.86 24.35 21.68
C LYS A 64 -22.11 24.49 22.55
N ARG A 65 -22.86 23.41 22.77
CA ARG A 65 -24.06 23.42 23.63
C ARG A 65 -23.75 23.81 25.07
N LEU A 66 -22.61 23.36 25.61
CA LEU A 66 -22.16 23.74 26.95
C LEU A 66 -21.92 25.25 27.05
N ALA A 67 -21.30 25.86 26.04
CA ALA A 67 -21.11 27.31 25.99
C ALA A 67 -22.44 28.06 25.94
N GLU A 68 -23.40 27.59 25.13
CA GLU A 68 -24.75 28.15 25.05
C GLU A 68 -25.49 28.08 26.41
N TYR A 69 -25.45 26.94 27.10
CA TYR A 69 -26.07 26.79 28.42
C TYR A 69 -25.42 27.65 29.49
N LYS A 70 -24.09 27.79 29.48
CA LYS A 70 -23.39 28.70 30.41
C LYS A 70 -23.80 30.15 30.21
N GLU A 71 -23.97 30.58 28.96
CA GLU A 71 -24.41 31.94 28.66
C GLU A 71 -25.88 32.16 29.06
N GLN A 72 -26.77 31.19 28.77
CA GLN A 72 -28.17 31.24 29.22
C GLN A 72 -28.29 31.29 30.74
N TYR A 73 -27.48 30.50 31.45
CA TYR A 73 -27.43 30.50 32.91
C TYR A 73 -27.04 31.88 33.45
N LYS A 74 -26.00 32.50 32.87
CA LYS A 74 -25.57 33.87 33.22
C LYS A 74 -26.67 34.90 32.97
N GLN A 75 -27.37 34.82 31.84
CA GLN A 75 -28.48 35.72 31.52
C GLN A 75 -29.66 35.55 32.49
N LYS A 76 -30.02 34.31 32.83
CA LYS A 76 -31.10 34.04 33.80
C LYS A 76 -30.77 34.53 35.21
N ILE A 77 -29.51 34.50 35.63
CA ILE A 77 -29.08 35.12 36.89
C ILE A 77 -29.39 36.62 36.88
N GLN A 78 -29.04 37.33 35.81
CA GLN A 78 -29.32 38.77 35.68
C GLN A 78 -30.83 39.07 35.70
N VAL A 79 -31.63 38.24 35.04
CA VAL A 79 -33.11 38.36 35.05
C VAL A 79 -33.66 38.12 36.45
N LEU A 80 -33.17 37.10 37.16
CA LEU A 80 -33.56 36.80 38.53
C LEU A 80 -33.20 37.94 39.49
N GLU A 81 -31.98 38.48 39.41
CA GLU A 81 -31.55 39.63 40.22
C GLU A 81 -32.48 40.84 40.01
N ALA A 82 -32.82 41.15 38.76
CA ALA A 82 -33.75 42.22 38.42
C ALA A 82 -35.18 41.95 38.96
N ALA A 83 -35.67 40.71 38.82
CA ALA A 83 -36.98 40.31 39.32
C ALA A 83 -37.08 40.40 40.85
N LEU A 84 -36.04 39.95 41.57
CA LEU A 84 -35.96 40.06 43.03
C LEU A 84 -35.91 41.52 43.50
N LEU A 85 -35.12 42.37 42.86
CA LEU A 85 -35.05 43.80 43.19
C LEU A 85 -36.39 44.50 42.97
N ARG A 86 -37.11 44.17 41.89
CA ARG A 86 -38.47 44.71 41.63
C ARG A 86 -39.49 44.19 42.62
N SER A 87 -39.48 42.89 42.90
CA SER A 87 -40.37 42.29 43.89
C SER A 87 -40.22 42.97 45.26
N LYS A 88 -38.98 43.20 45.69
CA LYS A 88 -38.67 43.93 46.92
C LYS A 88 -39.11 45.39 46.88
N ARG A 89 -39.01 46.07 45.73
CA ARG A 89 -39.52 47.45 45.59
C ARG A 89 -41.04 47.48 45.72
N ALA A 90 -41.74 46.60 45.00
CA ALA A 90 -43.21 46.52 45.02
C ALA A 90 -43.76 46.24 46.43
N GLU A 91 -43.06 45.41 47.21
CA GLU A 91 -43.37 45.18 48.63
C GLU A 91 -43.23 46.46 49.48
N ILE A 92 -42.24 47.30 49.19
CA ILE A 92 -42.03 48.58 49.89
C ILE A 92 -43.05 49.64 49.45
N THR A 93 -43.43 49.67 48.17
CA THR A 93 -44.32 50.70 47.59
C THR A 93 -45.82 50.34 47.59
N ASN A 94 -46.21 49.14 48.05
CA ASN A 94 -47.58 48.60 47.92
C ASN A 94 -48.09 48.62 46.46
N GLU A 95 -47.20 48.44 45.48
CA GLU A 95 -47.57 48.34 44.07
C GLU A 95 -47.90 46.89 43.70
N VAL A 96 -49.02 46.66 43.01
CA VAL A 96 -49.39 45.32 42.52
C VAL A 96 -48.55 45.00 41.27
N LEU A 97 -47.70 43.98 41.37
CA LEU A 97 -46.89 43.49 40.25
C LEU A 97 -47.78 42.96 39.11
N SER A 98 -47.39 43.24 37.87
CA SER A 98 -48.12 42.81 36.67
C SER A 98 -48.07 41.28 36.50
N PRO A 99 -49.16 40.59 36.08
CA PRO A 99 -49.22 39.13 35.98
C PRO A 99 -48.39 38.51 34.84
N SER A 100 -47.77 39.32 33.98
CA SER A 100 -47.06 38.85 32.78
C SER A 100 -45.60 38.47 33.00
N GLU A 101 -45.05 38.66 34.20
CA GLU A 101 -43.63 38.41 34.49
C GLU A 101 -43.43 37.07 35.21
N SER A 102 -42.38 36.34 34.83
CA SER A 102 -42.00 35.06 35.45
C SER A 102 -41.69 35.26 36.93
N SER A 103 -42.30 34.45 37.80
CA SER A 103 -42.04 34.55 39.24
C SER A 103 -40.59 34.12 39.58
N PRO A 104 -40.00 34.66 40.67
CA PRO A 104 -38.67 34.26 41.13
C PRO A 104 -38.53 32.74 41.29
N GLN A 105 -39.56 32.04 41.78
CA GLN A 105 -39.57 30.59 41.95
C GLN A 105 -39.37 29.84 40.61
N VAL A 106 -40.04 30.27 39.54
CA VAL A 106 -39.87 29.67 38.20
C VAL A 106 -38.45 29.90 37.68
N LEU A 107 -37.90 31.11 37.90
CA LEU A 107 -36.53 31.43 37.50
C LEU A 107 -35.47 30.63 38.27
N PHE A 108 -35.69 30.35 39.57
CA PHE A 108 -34.83 29.45 40.35
C PHE A 108 -34.86 28.02 39.80
N GLN A 109 -36.04 27.49 39.50
CA GLN A 109 -36.16 26.14 38.94
C GLN A 109 -35.44 26.04 37.58
N ASP A 110 -35.62 27.03 36.71
CA ASP A 110 -34.92 27.08 35.43
C ASP A 110 -33.39 27.13 35.59
N LEU A 111 -32.89 27.83 36.60
CA LEU A 111 -31.46 27.88 36.91
C LEU A 111 -30.94 26.53 37.43
N GLU A 112 -31.69 25.84 38.28
CA GLU A 112 -31.34 24.49 38.74
C GLU A 112 -31.28 23.49 37.58
N ASP A 113 -32.24 23.55 36.66
CA ASP A 113 -32.28 22.71 35.46
C ASP A 113 -31.07 22.98 34.56
N LEU A 114 -30.75 24.26 34.33
CA LEU A 114 -29.55 24.66 33.57
C LEU A 114 -28.26 24.21 34.25
N ALA A 115 -28.12 24.40 35.57
CA ALA A 115 -26.94 23.97 36.32
C ALA A 115 -26.75 22.45 36.26
N THR A 116 -27.85 21.69 36.35
CA THR A 116 -27.86 20.23 36.21
C THR A 116 -27.42 19.82 34.81
N ASN A 117 -27.93 20.50 33.78
CA ASN A 117 -27.57 20.22 32.39
C ASN A 117 -26.09 20.56 32.08
N ILE A 118 -25.57 21.68 32.61
CA ILE A 118 -24.16 22.06 32.54
C ILE A 118 -23.29 20.97 33.17
N SER A 119 -23.60 20.58 34.41
CA SER A 119 -22.83 19.56 35.15
C SER A 119 -22.80 18.22 34.39
N ARG A 120 -23.95 17.81 33.83
CA ARG A 120 -24.06 16.57 33.03
C ARG A 120 -23.19 16.65 31.76
N LEU A 121 -23.20 17.79 31.06
CA LEU A 121 -22.38 17.99 29.86
C LEU A 121 -20.88 18.00 30.18
N GLU A 122 -20.47 18.56 31.32
CA GLU A 122 -19.06 18.56 31.76
C GLU A 122 -18.56 17.16 32.11
N LEU A 123 -19.34 16.37 32.84
CA LEU A 123 -19.03 14.96 33.11
C LEU A 123 -18.92 14.13 31.83
N ASN A 124 -19.89 14.31 30.92
CA ASN A 124 -19.86 13.67 29.61
C ASN A 124 -18.63 14.10 28.79
N GLY A 125 -18.22 15.36 28.88
CA GLY A 125 -17.02 15.88 28.22
C GLY A 125 -15.74 15.17 28.70
N THR A 126 -15.64 14.91 30.00
CA THR A 126 -14.52 14.17 30.61
C THR A 126 -14.48 12.72 30.11
N SER A 127 -15.62 12.03 30.16
CA SER A 127 -15.75 10.65 29.65
C SER A 127 -15.41 10.55 28.14
N THR A 128 -15.92 11.49 27.34
CA THR A 128 -15.58 11.57 25.90
C THR A 128 -14.08 11.81 25.69
N HIS A 129 -13.43 12.61 26.53
CA HIS A 129 -11.99 12.86 26.43
C HIS A 129 -11.16 11.61 26.75
N GLU A 130 -11.53 10.86 27.80
CA GLU A 130 -10.89 9.58 28.14
C GLU A 130 -11.02 8.57 27.00
N GLN A 131 -12.22 8.43 26.42
CA GLN A 131 -12.45 7.56 25.27
C GLN A 131 -11.60 7.96 24.05
N LEU A 132 -11.47 9.26 23.76
CA LEU A 132 -10.60 9.75 22.69
C LEU A 132 -9.13 9.40 22.94
N THR A 133 -8.67 9.52 24.19
CA THR A 133 -7.31 9.17 24.59
C THR A 133 -7.05 7.68 24.40
N HIS A 134 -7.98 6.84 24.84
CA HIS A 134 -7.91 5.39 24.65
C HIS A 134 -7.90 5.00 23.16
N LEU A 135 -8.79 5.57 22.34
CA LEU A 135 -8.82 5.30 20.89
C LEU A 135 -7.55 5.77 20.19
N THR A 136 -6.96 6.89 20.64
CA THR A 136 -5.69 7.38 20.09
C THR A 136 -4.54 6.43 20.41
N ALA A 137 -4.41 6.00 21.66
CA ALA A 137 -3.42 5.01 22.06
C ALA A 137 -3.59 3.67 21.33
N LYS A 138 -4.85 3.23 21.15
CA LYS A 138 -5.16 2.02 20.38
C LYS A 138 -4.75 2.16 18.92
N LEU A 139 -5.06 3.29 18.27
CA LEU A 139 -4.65 3.55 16.89
C LEU A 139 -3.12 3.53 16.75
N ASP A 140 -2.40 4.17 17.67
CA ASP A 140 -0.93 4.18 17.65
C ASP A 140 -0.33 2.79 17.90
N GLY A 141 -1.00 1.96 18.72
CA GLY A 141 -0.68 0.54 18.87
C GLY A 141 -0.82 -0.23 17.56
N LEU A 142 -1.96 -0.09 16.87
CA LEU A 142 -2.22 -0.75 15.59
C LEU A 142 -1.25 -0.30 14.50
N LYS A 143 -0.97 1.00 14.41
CA LYS A 143 0.02 1.56 13.46
C LYS A 143 1.42 0.97 13.68
N ARG A 144 1.85 0.84 14.94
CA ARG A 144 3.13 0.20 15.26
C ARG A 144 3.14 -1.29 14.93
N SER A 145 2.05 -2.00 15.23
CA SER A 145 1.88 -3.42 14.88
C SER A 145 1.97 -3.62 13.37
N PHE A 146 1.20 -2.84 12.59
CA PHE A 146 1.23 -2.86 11.14
C PHE A 146 2.64 -2.62 10.57
N LYS A 147 3.32 -1.55 11.02
CA LYS A 147 4.69 -1.23 10.57
C LYS A 147 5.66 -2.36 10.89
N ARG A 148 5.55 -2.98 12.06
CA ARG A 148 6.38 -4.13 12.46
C ARG A 148 6.13 -5.35 11.60
N THR A 149 4.86 -5.76 11.44
CA THR A 149 4.48 -6.91 10.62
C THR A 149 4.94 -6.72 9.17
N ARG A 150 4.75 -5.52 8.62
CA ARG A 150 5.19 -5.17 7.27
C ARG A 150 6.71 -5.22 7.12
N SER A 151 7.45 -4.63 8.06
CA SER A 151 8.92 -4.69 8.05
C SER A 151 9.45 -6.12 8.12
N GLN A 152 8.81 -7.00 8.90
CA GLN A 152 9.16 -8.41 8.95
C GLN A 152 8.86 -9.12 7.63
N LYS A 153 7.70 -8.86 7.02
CA LYS A 153 7.36 -9.35 5.69
C LYS A 153 8.40 -8.94 4.65
N ASP A 154 8.71 -7.65 4.59
CA ASP A 154 9.67 -7.08 3.64
C ASP A 154 11.07 -7.69 3.84
N SER A 155 11.49 -7.91 5.09
CA SER A 155 12.76 -8.58 5.39
C SER A 155 12.79 -10.04 4.87
N GLN A 156 11.69 -10.77 5.01
CA GLN A 156 11.59 -12.15 4.50
C GLN A 156 11.53 -12.20 2.97
N LEU A 157 10.84 -11.25 2.33
CA LEU A 157 10.81 -11.13 0.88
C LEU A 157 12.19 -10.74 0.31
N LEU A 158 12.93 -9.88 1.01
CA LEU A 158 14.31 -9.54 0.63
C LEU A 158 15.26 -10.75 0.78
N ALA A 159 15.13 -11.54 1.83
CA ALA A 159 15.88 -12.78 1.97
C ALA A 159 15.56 -13.79 0.86
N LEU A 160 14.27 -13.94 0.51
CA LEU A 160 13.84 -14.78 -0.62
C LEU A 160 14.40 -14.25 -1.94
N ARG A 161 14.40 -12.93 -2.15
CA ARG A 161 15.01 -12.28 -3.31
C ARG A 161 16.49 -12.62 -3.42
N GLU A 162 17.25 -12.57 -2.33
CA GLU A 162 18.67 -12.91 -2.34
C GLU A 162 18.91 -14.36 -2.76
N LEU A 163 18.10 -15.30 -2.26
CA LEU A 163 18.17 -16.71 -2.68
C LEU A 163 17.89 -16.89 -4.18
N ILE A 164 16.86 -16.21 -4.70
CA ILE A 164 16.52 -16.22 -6.13
C ILE A 164 17.67 -15.64 -6.97
N LEU A 165 18.26 -14.53 -6.52
CA LEU A 165 19.39 -13.89 -7.20
C LEU A 165 20.64 -14.76 -7.19
N GLU A 166 20.93 -15.45 -6.09
CA GLU A 166 22.06 -16.39 -6.00
C GLU A 166 21.86 -17.56 -6.98
N ARG A 167 20.64 -18.15 -7.01
CA ARG A 167 20.28 -19.20 -7.97
C ARG A 167 20.51 -18.72 -9.40
N TYR A 168 19.96 -17.57 -9.77
CA TYR A 168 20.11 -17.03 -11.12
C TYR A 168 21.57 -16.71 -11.46
N THR A 169 22.31 -16.11 -10.52
CA THR A 169 23.73 -15.79 -10.70
C THR A 169 24.53 -17.07 -10.98
N LYS A 170 24.30 -18.13 -10.20
CA LYS A 170 24.93 -19.44 -10.40
C LYS A 170 24.55 -20.06 -11.74
N GLU A 171 23.28 -19.95 -12.13
CA GLU A 171 22.78 -20.50 -13.40
C GLU A 171 23.42 -19.81 -14.61
N VAL A 172 23.55 -18.48 -14.58
CA VAL A 172 24.18 -17.72 -15.67
C VAL A 172 25.70 -17.81 -15.69
N SER A 173 26.35 -17.94 -14.53
CA SER A 173 27.81 -18.07 -14.43
C SER A 173 28.31 -19.46 -14.82
N THR A 174 27.42 -20.46 -14.86
CA THR A 174 27.79 -21.82 -15.25
C THR A 174 28.14 -21.87 -16.73
N VAL A 175 29.26 -22.50 -17.06
CA VAL A 175 29.68 -22.69 -18.46
C VAL A 175 28.65 -23.54 -19.19
N LYS A 176 28.12 -23.01 -20.29
CA LYS A 176 27.18 -23.69 -21.17
C LYS A 176 27.83 -23.92 -22.52
N THR A 177 27.47 -25.03 -23.16
CA THR A 177 27.86 -25.34 -24.53
C THR A 177 26.63 -25.28 -25.40
N MET A 178 26.74 -24.71 -26.60
CA MET A 178 25.66 -24.70 -27.56
C MET A 178 26.15 -24.83 -28.99
N ASP A 179 25.36 -25.54 -29.80
CA ASP A 179 25.54 -25.56 -31.24
C ASP A 179 24.71 -24.46 -31.89
N TYR A 180 25.35 -23.73 -32.79
CA TYR A 180 24.72 -22.70 -33.60
C TYR A 180 24.98 -22.97 -35.08
N LYS A 181 23.91 -22.88 -35.87
CA LYS A 181 23.98 -22.95 -37.33
C LYS A 181 23.41 -21.66 -37.88
N GLY A 182 24.10 -21.05 -38.83
CA GLY A 182 23.68 -19.78 -39.39
C GLY A 182 24.34 -19.46 -40.72
N SER A 183 23.92 -18.34 -41.29
CA SER A 183 24.53 -17.74 -42.45
C SER A 183 24.89 -16.28 -42.17
N PHE A 184 25.96 -15.80 -42.81
CA PHE A 184 26.47 -14.44 -42.65
C PHE A 184 27.12 -13.99 -43.95
N ARG A 185 27.03 -12.69 -44.30
CA ARG A 185 27.61 -12.17 -45.54
C ARG A 185 28.95 -11.49 -45.26
N CYS A 186 30.02 -12.04 -45.83
CA CYS A 186 31.39 -11.53 -45.67
C CYS A 186 31.87 -10.70 -46.86
N GLY A 187 31.20 -10.82 -48.02
CA GLY A 187 31.61 -10.16 -49.26
C GLY A 187 32.47 -11.06 -50.15
N THR A 188 32.66 -10.64 -51.40
CA THR A 188 33.21 -11.50 -52.48
C THR A 188 34.74 -11.54 -52.54
N ARG A 189 35.43 -10.72 -51.74
CA ARG A 189 36.91 -10.56 -51.78
C ARG A 189 37.60 -10.93 -50.45
N VAL A 190 36.90 -11.65 -49.59
CA VAL A 190 37.38 -12.01 -48.24
C VAL A 190 37.67 -13.51 -48.20
N SER A 191 38.79 -13.91 -47.59
CA SER A 191 39.11 -15.33 -47.45
C SER A 191 38.15 -16.01 -46.47
N ILE A 192 38.07 -17.35 -46.51
CA ILE A 192 37.26 -18.12 -45.54
C ILE A 192 37.68 -17.79 -44.10
N HIS A 193 39.00 -17.76 -43.85
CA HIS A 193 39.54 -17.49 -42.52
C HIS A 193 39.17 -16.08 -42.02
N ASP A 194 39.32 -15.07 -42.86
CA ASP A 194 38.98 -13.69 -42.51
C ASP A 194 37.47 -13.54 -42.28
N CYS A 195 36.66 -14.23 -43.10
CA CYS A 195 35.21 -14.28 -42.98
C CYS A 195 34.75 -14.94 -41.67
N MET A 196 35.45 -15.98 -41.20
CA MET A 196 35.19 -16.59 -39.89
C MET A 196 35.36 -15.57 -38.75
N GLY A 197 36.40 -14.74 -38.80
CA GLY A 197 36.66 -13.70 -37.79
C GLY A 197 35.61 -12.58 -37.74
N LEU A 198 34.82 -12.41 -38.80
CA LEU A 198 33.75 -11.40 -38.89
C LEU A 198 32.39 -11.90 -38.35
N VAL A 199 32.26 -13.18 -38.03
CA VAL A 199 31.00 -13.74 -37.54
C VAL A 199 30.70 -13.12 -36.16
N PRO A 200 29.54 -12.46 -35.98
CA PRO A 200 29.19 -11.82 -34.70
C PRO A 200 28.66 -12.86 -33.71
N LEU A 201 29.51 -13.82 -33.33
CA LEU A 201 29.16 -14.96 -32.48
C LEU A 201 28.54 -14.54 -31.16
N GLU A 202 29.09 -13.53 -30.48
CA GLU A 202 28.56 -13.05 -29.20
C GLU A 202 27.11 -12.59 -29.32
N LYS A 203 26.77 -11.81 -30.36
CA LYS A 203 25.41 -11.33 -30.59
C LYS A 203 24.45 -12.49 -30.89
N MET A 204 24.89 -13.45 -31.70
CA MET A 204 24.09 -14.63 -32.06
C MET A 204 23.84 -15.55 -30.85
N VAL A 205 24.88 -15.82 -30.08
CA VAL A 205 24.83 -16.59 -28.82
C VAL A 205 23.94 -15.89 -27.82
N LEU A 206 24.07 -14.57 -27.64
CA LEU A 206 23.23 -13.79 -26.74
C LEU A 206 21.75 -13.90 -27.10
N VAL A 207 21.38 -13.72 -28.36
CA VAL A 207 19.98 -13.79 -28.81
C VAL A 207 19.37 -15.16 -28.52
N LYS A 208 20.13 -16.23 -28.73
CA LYS A 208 19.65 -17.60 -28.47
C LYS A 208 19.66 -17.93 -26.98
N ALA A 209 20.68 -17.50 -26.23
CA ALA A 209 20.76 -17.67 -24.77
C ALA A 209 19.62 -16.94 -24.05
N LYS A 210 19.25 -15.73 -24.49
CA LYS A 210 18.10 -14.97 -23.95
C LYS A 210 16.75 -15.70 -24.05
N LYS A 211 16.62 -16.72 -24.92
CA LYS A 211 15.39 -17.51 -25.03
C LYS A 211 15.19 -18.49 -23.87
N SER A 212 16.27 -18.88 -23.21
CA SER A 212 16.26 -19.94 -22.20
C SER A 212 16.94 -19.53 -20.89
N LEU A 213 17.70 -18.44 -20.90
CA LEU A 213 18.47 -17.95 -19.76
C LEU A 213 18.26 -16.45 -19.61
N PRO A 214 18.14 -15.96 -18.37
CA PRO A 214 18.01 -14.54 -18.10
C PRO A 214 19.41 -13.92 -18.08
N VAL A 215 19.96 -13.63 -19.26
CA VAL A 215 21.33 -13.10 -19.46
C VAL A 215 21.33 -11.72 -20.12
N ALA A 216 22.18 -10.82 -19.61
CA ALA A 216 22.39 -9.48 -20.17
C ALA A 216 23.47 -9.47 -21.25
N LYS A 217 24.56 -10.17 -20.95
CA LYS A 217 25.75 -10.32 -21.77
C LYS A 217 26.20 -11.76 -21.74
N VAL A 218 26.93 -12.16 -22.77
CA VAL A 218 27.60 -13.46 -22.86
C VAL A 218 29.08 -13.22 -23.08
N ALA A 219 29.91 -14.01 -22.40
CA ALA A 219 31.34 -14.09 -22.64
C ALA A 219 31.61 -15.44 -23.30
N ILE A 220 32.11 -15.41 -24.54
CA ILE A 220 32.56 -16.62 -25.23
C ILE A 220 33.89 -17.02 -24.62
N LEU A 221 33.96 -18.23 -24.07
CA LEU A 221 35.17 -18.79 -23.50
C LEU A 221 35.98 -19.52 -24.57
N GLU A 222 35.28 -20.27 -25.41
CA GLU A 222 35.87 -21.10 -26.45
C GLU A 222 34.83 -21.32 -27.56
N HIS A 223 35.28 -21.46 -28.80
CA HIS A 223 34.42 -21.87 -29.90
C HIS A 223 35.19 -22.71 -30.91
N SER A 224 34.49 -23.62 -31.57
CA SER A 224 35.04 -24.46 -32.63
C SER A 224 34.03 -24.56 -33.78
N TYR A 225 34.47 -24.22 -34.99
CA TYR A 225 33.66 -24.39 -36.18
C TYR A 225 33.60 -25.88 -36.56
N LEU A 226 32.39 -26.43 -36.60
CA LEU A 226 32.12 -27.78 -37.07
C LEU A 226 32.05 -27.83 -38.60
N SER A 227 31.55 -26.75 -39.21
CA SER A 227 31.58 -26.56 -40.66
C SER A 227 31.56 -25.07 -41.01
N PHE A 228 32.17 -24.72 -42.13
CA PHE A 228 32.15 -23.38 -42.71
C PHE A 228 32.26 -23.48 -44.23
N SER A 229 31.35 -22.85 -44.96
CA SER A 229 31.40 -22.73 -46.41
C SER A 229 31.17 -21.27 -46.81
N LEU A 230 31.83 -20.82 -47.87
CA LEU A 230 31.69 -19.47 -48.43
C LEU A 230 31.43 -19.61 -49.93
N ASP A 231 30.31 -19.07 -50.40
CA ASP A 231 30.00 -19.04 -51.82
C ASP A 231 30.71 -17.87 -52.55
N LEU A 232 30.75 -17.92 -53.88
CA LEU A 232 31.36 -16.88 -54.72
C LEU A 232 30.62 -15.53 -54.63
N ASN A 233 29.39 -15.51 -54.10
CA ASN A 233 28.62 -14.30 -53.86
C ASN A 233 28.94 -13.66 -52.49
N GLY A 234 29.82 -14.28 -51.72
CA GLY A 234 30.25 -13.81 -50.40
C GLY A 234 29.31 -14.18 -49.26
N ASN A 235 28.43 -15.18 -49.44
CA ASN A 235 27.57 -15.71 -48.40
C ASN A 235 28.25 -16.90 -47.73
N ALA A 236 28.45 -16.79 -46.43
CA ALA A 236 28.94 -17.87 -45.60
C ALA A 236 27.79 -18.65 -44.96
N GLN A 237 27.94 -19.97 -44.87
CA GLN A 237 27.12 -20.85 -44.03
C GLN A 237 28.04 -21.56 -43.05
N PHE A 238 27.65 -21.65 -41.79
CA PHE A 238 28.50 -22.22 -40.76
C PHE A 238 27.72 -22.97 -39.70
N ALA A 239 28.40 -23.94 -39.09
CA ALA A 239 28.01 -24.59 -37.85
C ALA A 239 29.16 -24.41 -36.86
N VAL A 240 28.85 -23.94 -35.65
CA VAL A 240 29.84 -23.64 -34.62
C VAL A 240 29.34 -24.19 -33.28
N ASN A 241 30.23 -24.85 -32.55
CA ASN A 241 30.05 -25.18 -31.16
C ASN A 241 30.67 -24.06 -30.32
N VAL A 242 29.91 -23.47 -29.40
CA VAL A 242 30.37 -22.36 -28.57
C VAL A 242 30.21 -22.73 -27.10
N ARG A 243 31.27 -22.52 -26.33
CA ARG A 243 31.27 -22.54 -24.86
C ARG A 243 31.24 -21.11 -24.36
N PHE A 244 30.23 -20.78 -23.55
CA PHE A 244 30.02 -19.42 -23.07
C PHE A 244 29.58 -19.40 -21.61
N THR A 245 29.74 -18.24 -21.00
CA THR A 245 29.13 -17.88 -19.70
C THR A 245 28.29 -16.62 -19.88
N GLY A 246 27.29 -16.43 -19.02
CA GLY A 246 26.43 -15.26 -19.02
C GLY A 246 26.70 -14.35 -17.83
N THR A 247 26.28 -13.09 -17.95
CA THR A 247 26.13 -12.20 -16.80
C THR A 247 24.67 -11.89 -16.55
N PHE A 248 24.33 -11.74 -15.27
CA PHE A 248 23.01 -11.31 -14.82
C PHE A 248 22.66 -9.90 -15.35
N SER A 249 21.38 -9.62 -15.60
CA SER A 249 20.88 -8.31 -16.08
C SER A 249 20.09 -7.58 -15.01
N ALA A 250 20.10 -6.24 -15.08
CA ALA A 250 19.27 -5.40 -14.20
C ALA A 250 17.77 -5.66 -14.42
N ASP A 251 17.34 -5.94 -15.66
CA ASP A 251 15.94 -6.18 -16.00
C ASP A 251 15.34 -7.39 -15.25
N ILE A 252 16.16 -8.41 -14.98
CA ILE A 252 15.71 -9.61 -14.26
C ILE A 252 15.54 -9.30 -12.77
N ASN A 253 16.42 -8.44 -12.23
CA ASN A 253 16.29 -7.97 -10.87
C ASN A 253 14.95 -7.24 -10.66
N GLU A 254 14.59 -6.38 -11.62
CA GLU A 254 13.33 -5.65 -11.59
C GLU A 254 12.13 -6.60 -11.69
N GLN A 255 12.19 -7.59 -12.60
CA GLN A 255 11.17 -8.63 -12.71
C GLN A 255 11.03 -9.44 -11.40
N ILE A 256 12.13 -9.81 -10.74
CA ILE A 256 12.10 -10.52 -9.45
C ILE A 256 11.43 -9.64 -8.39
N ASN A 257 11.80 -8.36 -8.31
CA ASN A 257 11.20 -7.43 -7.35
C ASN A 257 9.68 -7.28 -7.58
N GLN A 258 9.27 -7.21 -8.85
CA GLN A 258 7.85 -7.14 -9.21
C GLN A 258 7.12 -8.43 -8.84
N ALA A 259 7.69 -9.59 -9.15
CA ALA A 259 7.09 -10.88 -8.84
C ALA A 259 6.99 -11.13 -7.33
N LEU A 260 7.94 -10.63 -6.53
CA LEU A 260 7.90 -10.70 -5.07
C LEU A 260 7.06 -9.59 -4.43
N GLY A 261 6.60 -8.59 -5.19
CA GLY A 261 5.85 -7.46 -4.67
C GLY A 261 6.65 -6.55 -3.73
N ILE A 262 7.96 -6.40 -3.97
CA ILE A 262 8.86 -5.54 -3.17
C ILE A 262 8.80 -4.07 -3.65
N ASN A 263 8.21 -3.84 -4.82
CA ASN A 263 8.12 -2.52 -5.42
C ASN A 263 7.24 -1.55 -4.62
N ALA A 264 7.47 -0.26 -4.85
CA ALA A 264 6.60 0.80 -4.40
C ALA A 264 5.97 1.51 -5.60
N PHE A 265 4.69 1.81 -5.45
CA PHE A 265 3.87 2.40 -6.50
C PHE A 265 3.38 3.78 -6.06
N GLU A 266 3.24 4.66 -7.04
CA GLU A 266 2.62 5.96 -6.83
C GLU A 266 1.10 5.80 -6.81
N VAL A 267 0.48 6.29 -5.74
CA VAL A 267 -0.96 6.36 -5.61
C VAL A 267 -1.37 7.82 -5.56
N VAL A 268 -2.22 8.21 -6.51
CA VAL A 268 -2.81 9.55 -6.55
C VAL A 268 -4.21 9.49 -5.95
N ILE A 269 -4.40 10.19 -4.85
CA ILE A 269 -5.70 10.32 -4.19
C ILE A 269 -6.34 11.62 -4.66
N LEU A 270 -7.56 11.51 -5.20
CA LEU A 270 -8.36 12.63 -5.66
C LEU A 270 -9.59 12.84 -4.77
N SER A 271 -9.98 14.10 -4.62
CA SER A 271 -11.23 14.49 -3.99
C SER A 271 -11.87 15.67 -4.72
N ASN A 272 -13.19 15.76 -4.64
CA ASN A 272 -13.96 16.91 -5.11
C ASN A 272 -13.90 18.12 -4.15
N ARG A 273 -13.29 17.98 -2.96
CA ARG A 273 -13.21 19.03 -1.93
C ARG A 273 -11.79 19.50 -1.63
N ASP A 274 -11.61 20.81 -1.48
CA ASP A 274 -10.31 21.43 -1.14
C ASP A 274 -9.92 21.24 0.33
N ASP A 275 -10.90 20.96 1.19
CA ASP A 275 -10.68 20.73 2.61
C ASP A 275 -10.52 19.26 2.99
N ALA A 276 -10.51 18.34 2.01
CA ALA A 276 -10.34 16.91 2.24
C ALA A 276 -8.95 16.60 2.83
N GLU A 277 -8.90 15.99 4.01
CA GLU A 277 -7.71 15.45 4.65
C GLU A 277 -7.56 13.96 4.33
N HIS A 278 -6.35 13.54 3.98
CA HIS A 278 -6.07 12.18 3.55
C HIS A 278 -5.08 11.49 4.48
N PHE A 279 -5.33 10.20 4.70
CA PHE A 279 -4.55 9.34 5.56
C PHE A 279 -4.31 8.00 4.87
N VAL A 280 -3.11 7.46 5.04
CA VAL A 280 -2.73 6.13 4.53
C VAL A 280 -2.15 5.32 5.68
N ASN A 281 -2.67 4.12 5.89
CA ASN A 281 -2.27 3.22 6.97
C ASN A 281 -2.31 3.90 8.36
N GLY A 282 -3.25 4.84 8.56
CA GLY A 282 -3.40 5.62 9.80
C GLY A 282 -2.44 6.82 9.94
N ASP A 283 -1.56 7.08 8.99
CA ASP A 283 -0.68 8.25 8.95
C ASP A 283 -1.28 9.35 8.07
N TYR A 284 -1.19 10.60 8.50
CA TYR A 284 -1.63 11.76 7.72
C TYR A 284 -0.66 12.02 6.57
N ILE A 285 -1.18 12.22 5.37
CA ILE A 285 -0.36 12.42 4.17
C ILE A 285 -0.56 13.78 3.50
N GLY A 286 -1.67 14.48 3.75
CA GLY A 286 -1.92 15.79 3.18
C GLY A 286 -3.38 16.19 3.13
N LYS A 287 -3.64 17.37 2.59
CA LYS A 287 -4.97 17.96 2.43
C LYS A 287 -5.12 18.55 1.03
N GLY A 288 -6.32 18.45 0.46
CA GLY A 288 -6.69 19.07 -0.82
C GLY A 288 -7.35 18.10 -1.80
N LYS A 289 -7.68 18.59 -2.99
CA LYS A 289 -8.32 17.78 -4.05
C LYS A 289 -7.42 16.72 -4.68
N ARG A 290 -6.10 16.81 -4.48
CA ARG A 290 -5.12 15.90 -5.07
C ARG A 290 -3.92 15.75 -4.15
N VAL A 291 -3.63 14.52 -3.76
CA VAL A 291 -2.42 14.16 -3.00
C VAL A 291 -1.79 12.95 -3.65
N SER A 292 -0.47 13.00 -3.88
CA SER A 292 0.29 11.84 -4.38
C SER A 292 1.19 11.29 -3.27
N ILE A 293 1.24 9.97 -3.15
CA ILE A 293 2.05 9.26 -2.16
C ILE A 293 2.62 7.98 -2.77
N LYS A 294 3.84 7.61 -2.38
CA LYS A 294 4.39 6.29 -2.70
C LYS A 294 4.06 5.30 -1.59
N VAL A 295 3.50 4.16 -1.95
CA VAL A 295 3.19 3.06 -1.04
C VAL A 295 3.80 1.77 -1.56
N SER A 296 4.32 0.91 -0.69
CA SER A 296 4.77 -0.42 -1.15
C SER A 296 3.58 -1.27 -1.58
N ALA A 297 3.86 -2.21 -2.48
CA ALA A 297 2.88 -3.16 -2.98
C ALA A 297 2.21 -3.96 -1.85
N GLY A 298 1.02 -4.47 -2.14
CA GLY A 298 0.18 -5.17 -1.19
C GLY A 298 -0.93 -4.30 -0.61
N GLN A 299 -1.55 -4.78 0.46
CA GLN A 299 -2.68 -4.10 1.09
C GLN A 299 -2.26 -2.79 1.77
N ASN A 300 -3.03 -1.75 1.52
CA ASN A 300 -2.89 -0.45 2.17
C ASN A 300 -4.29 0.09 2.51
N ALA A 301 -4.43 0.68 3.70
CA ALA A 301 -5.65 1.37 4.10
C ALA A 301 -5.59 2.83 3.67
N PHE A 302 -6.66 3.30 3.02
CA PHE A 302 -6.86 4.69 2.65
C PHE A 302 -8.06 5.22 3.39
N TYR A 303 -7.90 6.40 3.99
CA TYR A 303 -8.94 7.07 4.74
C TYR A 303 -8.94 8.56 4.38
N SER A 304 -10.09 9.08 3.97
CA SER A 304 -10.26 10.46 3.55
C SER A 304 -11.43 11.10 4.29
N LEU A 305 -11.27 12.38 4.66
CA LEU A 305 -12.18 13.12 5.51
C LEU A 305 -12.40 14.52 4.95
N ALA A 306 -13.65 14.94 4.75
CA ALA A 306 -13.98 16.34 4.45
C ALA A 306 -15.20 16.78 5.27
N GLU A 307 -15.09 17.89 6.02
CA GLU A 307 -16.07 18.33 7.02
C GLU A 307 -16.58 17.19 7.93
N ASN A 308 -17.79 16.69 7.64
CA ASN A 308 -18.52 15.66 8.38
C ASN A 308 -18.70 14.36 7.56
N LYS A 309 -18.16 14.29 6.35
CA LYS A 309 -18.19 13.10 5.50
C LYS A 309 -16.82 12.43 5.49
N LYS A 310 -16.85 11.11 5.38
CA LYS A 310 -15.64 10.28 5.43
C LYS A 310 -15.84 9.08 4.52
N GLU A 311 -14.75 8.66 3.91
CA GLU A 311 -14.70 7.46 3.09
C GLU A 311 -13.40 6.72 3.40
N SER A 312 -13.45 5.39 3.38
CA SER A 312 -12.30 4.57 3.69
C SER A 312 -12.36 3.25 2.93
N VAL A 313 -11.21 2.79 2.48
CA VAL A 313 -11.07 1.54 1.75
C VAL A 313 -9.75 0.87 2.11
N VAL A 314 -9.70 -0.45 2.02
CA VAL A 314 -8.44 -1.20 2.03
C VAL A 314 -8.25 -1.74 0.62
N GLU A 315 -7.16 -1.34 -0.03
CA GLU A 315 -6.90 -1.68 -1.42
C GLU A 315 -5.61 -2.48 -1.58
N MET A 316 -5.61 -3.40 -2.55
CA MET A 316 -4.44 -4.17 -2.94
C MET A 316 -3.67 -3.42 -4.03
N ILE A 317 -2.52 -2.85 -3.67
CA ILE A 317 -1.69 -2.07 -4.59
C ILE A 317 -0.74 -3.00 -5.34
N THR A 318 -0.87 -3.07 -6.67
CA THR A 318 0.02 -3.87 -7.52
C THR A 318 0.67 -3.07 -8.65
N ASP A 319 0.22 -1.83 -8.87
CA ASP A 319 0.71 -0.89 -9.85
C ASP A 319 0.43 0.57 -9.41
N ASN A 320 0.84 1.53 -10.24
CA ASN A 320 0.49 2.94 -10.04
C ASN A 320 -1.02 3.10 -10.26
N GLN A 321 -1.71 3.70 -9.31
CA GLN A 321 -3.16 3.79 -9.35
C GLN A 321 -3.70 5.14 -8.88
N GLN A 322 -4.95 5.39 -9.21
CA GLN A 322 -5.69 6.57 -8.79
C GLN A 322 -6.91 6.15 -7.96
N LEU A 323 -7.07 6.77 -6.79
CA LEU A 323 -8.23 6.57 -5.91
C LEU A 323 -9.01 7.87 -5.82
N THR A 324 -10.33 7.80 -5.97
CA THR A 324 -11.20 8.98 -5.92
C THR A 324 -12.16 8.86 -4.74
N PHE A 325 -12.20 9.89 -3.90
CA PHE A 325 -13.13 10.02 -2.77
C PHE A 325 -14.06 11.21 -2.98
N ASN A 326 -15.36 10.96 -2.99
CA ASN A 326 -16.36 11.99 -3.31
C ASN A 326 -17.17 12.33 -2.07
N PHE A 327 -17.12 13.60 -1.66
CA PHE A 327 -17.82 14.12 -0.49
C PHE A 327 -18.92 15.09 -0.89
#